data_AF-A0A9W4NGP0-F1
#
_entry.id   AF-A0A9W4NGP0-F1
#
_cell.length_a   1.000
_cell.length_b   1.000
_cell.length_c   1.000
_cell.angle_alpha   90.00
_cell.angle_beta   90.00
_cell.angle_gamma   90.00
#
_symmetry.space_group_name_H-M   'P 1'
#
loop_
_entity.id
_entity.type
_entity.pdbx_description
1 polymer ?
#
loop_
_entity_poly.entity_id
_entity_poly.type
_entity_poly.pdbx_seq_one_letter_code
_entity_poly.pdbx_strand_id
1 'polypeptide(L)'
;MPNGCQDQVLTCKLTNRTSLSDHALCTEATNMCRDNVESPYYSFSGRGVYDIRHPRNDPTPEPYYQNYLAKDSVLNALGVDLNYTQSNNEVYFAFQQTGDFVWPNFLEDLEDILARPVRVALIYGDADYICNWFGGEAVSLATKYKHSKQFQKAGYAPFLVDGVEYGETREYGNFSFTRVYEAGHEVPYYQPEASLQLFNRTLFGWELPEGQKKLKADFGSEGPSEATHTQSSVPLPTATKG
;
A
#
# COMPACT_ATOMS: atom_id res chain seq x y z
N MET A 1 -14.76 -19.73 6.65
CA MET A 1 -15.71 -19.59 7.77
C MET A 1 -16.99 -19.04 7.17
N PRO A 2 -18.13 -19.74 7.27
CA PRO A 2 -19.40 -19.20 6.79
C PRO A 2 -19.68 -17.84 7.43
N ASN A 3 -20.08 -16.85 6.64
CA ASN A 3 -20.33 -15.47 7.08
C ASN A 3 -19.07 -14.74 7.59
N GLY A 4 -17.88 -15.16 7.15
CA GLY A 4 -16.63 -14.45 7.43
C GLY A 4 -16.41 -13.24 6.50
N CYS A 5 -15.29 -12.55 6.68
CA CYS A 5 -14.94 -11.34 5.92
C CYS A 5 -15.20 -11.44 4.41
N GLN A 6 -14.69 -12.48 3.74
CA GLN A 6 -14.88 -12.65 2.29
C GLN A 6 -16.37 -12.79 1.89
N ASP A 7 -17.16 -13.57 2.61
CA ASP A 7 -18.59 -13.76 2.32
C ASP A 7 -19.37 -12.44 2.48
N GLN A 8 -19.03 -11.66 3.51
CA GLN A 8 -19.69 -10.38 3.77
C GLN A 8 -19.27 -9.31 2.76
N VAL A 9 -18.01 -9.26 2.35
CA VAL A 9 -17.54 -8.39 1.25
C VAL A 9 -18.29 -8.73 -0.05
N LEU A 10 -18.44 -10.02 -0.37
CA LEU A 10 -19.21 -10.46 -1.53
C LEU A 10 -20.68 -10.04 -1.43
N THR A 11 -21.27 -10.13 -0.24
CA THR A 11 -22.66 -9.69 -0.01
C THR A 11 -22.80 -8.18 -0.22
N CYS A 12 -21.90 -7.37 0.34
CA CYS A 12 -21.86 -5.92 0.11
C CYS A 12 -21.76 -5.58 -1.38
N LYS A 13 -20.91 -6.31 -2.13
CA LYS A 13 -20.71 -6.13 -3.58
C LYS A 13 -21.96 -6.41 -4.43
N LEU A 14 -22.92 -7.18 -3.93
CA LEU A 14 -24.20 -7.43 -4.62
C LEU A 14 -25.22 -6.29 -4.43
N THR A 15 -24.95 -5.35 -3.51
CA THR A 15 -25.84 -4.21 -3.26
C THR A 15 -25.53 -3.03 -4.17
N ASN A 16 -26.48 -2.10 -4.29
CA ASN A 16 -26.27 -0.84 -5.00
C ASN A 16 -25.85 0.32 -4.07
N ARG A 17 -25.72 0.08 -2.75
CA ARG A 17 -25.27 1.07 -1.75
C ARG A 17 -26.05 2.39 -1.78
N THR A 18 -27.36 2.31 -2.02
CA THR A 18 -28.25 3.48 -2.09
C THR A 18 -29.19 3.60 -0.90
N SER A 19 -29.45 2.47 -0.23
CA SER A 19 -30.34 2.41 0.92
C SER A 19 -29.57 2.29 2.22
N LEU A 20 -30.21 2.65 3.33
CA LEU A 20 -29.65 2.45 4.67
C LEU A 20 -29.29 0.99 4.94
N SER A 21 -30.09 0.04 4.43
CA SER A 21 -29.81 -1.39 4.54
C SER A 21 -28.57 -1.82 3.76
N ASP A 22 -28.34 -1.25 2.58
CA ASP A 22 -27.14 -1.56 1.79
C ASP A 22 -25.88 -1.08 2.52
N HIS A 23 -25.91 0.16 3.04
CA HIS A 23 -24.81 0.68 3.84
C HIS A 23 -24.56 -0.16 5.09
N ALA A 24 -25.61 -0.61 5.78
CA ALA A 24 -25.47 -1.47 6.95
C ALA A 24 -24.76 -2.80 6.62
N LEU A 25 -25.09 -3.44 5.50
CA LEU A 25 -24.42 -4.68 5.05
C LEU A 25 -22.92 -4.45 4.78
N CYS A 26 -22.58 -3.33 4.13
CA CYS A 26 -21.20 -2.98 3.83
C CYS A 26 -20.39 -2.55 5.08
N THR A 27 -21.05 -1.89 6.03
CA THR A 27 -20.47 -1.53 7.32
C THR A 27 -20.21 -2.77 8.17
N GLU A 28 -21.13 -3.74 8.18
CA GLU A 28 -20.93 -5.02 8.84
C GLU A 28 -19.74 -5.78 8.24
N ALA A 29 -19.66 -5.83 6.90
CA ALA A 29 -18.53 -6.43 6.20
C ALA A 29 -17.19 -5.75 6.56
N THR A 30 -17.17 -4.41 6.59
CA THR A 30 -16.00 -3.63 7.01
C THR A 30 -15.57 -4.02 8.43
N ASN A 31 -16.49 -4.01 9.38
CA ASN A 31 -16.19 -4.33 10.78
C ASN A 31 -15.73 -5.79 10.92
N MET A 32 -16.39 -6.74 10.25
CA MET A 32 -16.01 -8.15 10.26
C MET A 32 -14.56 -8.34 9.81
N CYS A 33 -14.19 -7.75 8.67
CA CYS A 33 -12.83 -7.83 8.15
C CYS A 33 -11.81 -7.19 9.09
N ARG A 34 -12.10 -5.98 9.58
CA ARG A 34 -11.14 -5.22 10.37
C ARG A 34 -10.97 -5.76 11.79
N ASP A 35 -12.05 -6.24 12.41
CA ASP A 35 -12.00 -6.75 13.77
C ASP A 35 -11.42 -8.18 13.82
N ASN A 36 -11.68 -9.01 12.80
CA ASN A 36 -11.38 -10.45 12.87
C ASN A 36 -10.24 -10.89 11.94
N VAL A 37 -9.78 -10.06 11.01
CA VAL A 37 -8.65 -10.37 10.11
C VAL A 37 -7.46 -9.45 10.39
N GLU A 38 -7.70 -8.14 10.44
CA GLU A 38 -6.65 -7.12 10.63
C GLU A 38 -6.27 -6.93 12.11
N SER A 39 -7.25 -6.67 12.98
CA SER A 39 -7.04 -6.34 14.40
C SER A 39 -6.41 -7.44 15.28
N PRO A 40 -6.49 -8.75 14.98
CA PRO A 40 -5.75 -9.75 15.73
C PRO A 40 -4.23 -9.49 15.72
N TYR A 41 -3.67 -9.02 14.60
CA TYR A 41 -2.26 -8.65 14.56
C TYR A 41 -1.96 -7.48 15.50
N TYR A 42 -2.83 -6.47 15.52
CA TYR A 42 -2.67 -5.29 16.37
C TYR A 42 -2.63 -5.68 17.84
N SER A 43 -3.51 -6.59 18.22
CA SER A 43 -3.75 -6.98 19.61
C SER A 43 -2.72 -7.98 20.13
N PHE A 44 -2.22 -8.88 19.29
CA PHE A 44 -1.47 -10.05 19.76
C PHE A 44 -0.01 -10.13 19.26
N SER A 45 0.36 -9.41 18.21
CA SER A 45 1.72 -9.55 17.64
C SER A 45 2.82 -8.92 18.49
N GLY A 46 2.49 -7.86 19.26
CA GLY A 46 3.46 -7.00 19.93
C GLY A 46 4.32 -6.13 18.98
N ARG A 47 4.01 -6.14 17.68
CA ARG A 47 4.79 -5.51 16.60
C ARG A 47 4.07 -4.28 16.02
N GLY A 48 4.83 -3.44 15.33
CA GLY A 48 4.35 -2.27 14.62
C GLY A 48 3.42 -2.64 13.47
N VAL A 49 2.37 -1.85 13.28
CA VAL A 49 1.39 -2.05 12.20
C VAL A 49 1.93 -1.61 10.85
N TYR A 50 2.75 -0.56 10.85
CA TYR A 50 3.34 0.02 9.65
C TYR A 50 4.74 -0.52 9.36
N ASP A 51 5.33 -1.25 10.31
CA ASP A 51 6.57 -2.00 10.13
C ASP A 51 6.63 -3.16 11.11
N ILE A 52 6.56 -4.37 10.58
CA ILE A 52 6.54 -5.61 11.38
C ILE A 52 7.87 -5.88 12.10
N ARG A 53 8.96 -5.21 11.73
CA ARG A 53 10.29 -5.37 12.36
C ARG A 53 10.36 -4.64 13.69
N HIS A 54 9.53 -3.61 13.88
CA HIS A 54 9.51 -2.76 15.06
C HIS A 54 8.51 -3.24 16.13
N PRO A 55 8.70 -2.87 17.41
CA PRO A 55 7.69 -3.01 18.46
C PRO A 55 6.45 -2.16 18.19
N ARG A 56 5.30 -2.54 18.79
CA ARG A 56 4.04 -1.78 18.64
C ARG A 56 4.15 -0.30 19.05
N ASN A 57 4.92 0.00 20.09
CA ASN A 57 5.06 1.34 20.68
C ASN A 57 6.32 2.06 20.17
N ASP A 58 6.70 1.82 18.92
CA ASP A 58 7.87 2.43 18.28
C ASP A 58 7.39 3.16 17.01
N PRO A 59 7.09 4.47 17.09
CA PRO A 59 6.56 5.21 15.96
C PRO A 59 7.65 5.45 14.93
N THR A 60 7.54 4.78 13.79
CA THR A 60 8.43 4.96 12.64
C THR A 60 7.59 5.27 11.40
N PRO A 61 7.71 6.46 10.79
CA PRO A 61 8.59 7.59 11.14
C PRO A 61 8.22 8.29 12.47
N GLU A 62 9.16 8.97 13.11
CA GLU A 62 8.88 9.68 14.37
C GLU A 62 8.00 10.93 14.14
N PRO A 63 7.09 11.26 15.07
CA PRO A 63 6.05 12.28 14.85
C PRO A 63 6.49 13.72 15.15
N TYR A 64 7.79 14.04 15.11
CA TYR A 64 8.32 15.35 15.53
C TYR A 64 7.76 16.53 14.72
N TYR A 65 7.30 16.28 13.49
CA TYR A 65 6.71 17.31 12.63
C TYR A 65 5.45 17.94 13.23
N GLN A 66 4.69 17.21 14.07
CA GLN A 66 3.48 17.75 14.70
C GLN A 66 3.82 18.92 15.63
N ASN A 67 4.88 18.78 16.42
CA ASN A 67 5.37 19.85 17.31
C ASN A 67 5.92 21.05 16.51
N TYR A 68 6.48 20.80 15.31
CA TYR A 68 6.91 21.88 14.43
C TYR A 68 5.72 22.66 13.86
N LEU A 69 4.69 21.96 13.38
CA LEU A 69 3.47 22.55 12.83
C LEU A 69 2.66 23.31 13.90
N ALA A 70 2.79 22.96 15.17
CA ALA A 70 2.13 23.64 16.28
C ALA A 70 2.79 24.98 16.69
N LYS A 71 3.92 25.38 16.10
CA LYS A 71 4.58 26.65 16.46
C LYS A 71 3.82 27.83 15.87
N ASP A 72 3.55 28.86 16.68
CA ASP A 72 2.92 30.11 16.23
C ASP A 72 3.63 30.72 15.01
N SER A 73 4.97 30.69 14.98
CA SER A 73 5.73 31.21 13.84
C SER A 73 5.47 30.43 12.55
N VAL A 74 5.23 29.12 12.65
CA VAL A 74 4.92 28.26 11.51
C VAL A 74 3.47 28.45 11.07
N LEU A 75 2.52 28.47 12.01
CA LEU A 75 1.11 28.75 11.73
C LEU A 75 0.92 30.12 11.07
N ASN A 76 1.56 31.16 11.62
CA ASN A 76 1.54 32.51 11.06
C ASN A 76 2.17 32.57 9.66
N ALA A 77 3.26 31.84 9.41
CA ALA A 77 3.89 31.80 8.09
C ALA A 77 3.03 31.07 7.04
N LEU A 78 2.29 30.04 7.45
CA LEU A 78 1.33 29.31 6.60
C LEU A 78 -0.01 30.04 6.44
N GLY A 79 -0.29 31.05 7.28
CA GLY A 79 -1.54 31.81 7.27
C GLY A 79 -2.75 31.02 7.80
N VAL A 80 -2.52 30.11 8.75
CA VAL A 80 -3.57 29.28 9.36
C VAL A 80 -3.77 29.65 10.84
N ASP A 81 -5.01 29.58 11.30
CA ASP A 81 -5.44 29.95 12.65
C ASP A 81 -6.01 28.77 13.47
N LEU A 82 -5.79 27.54 12.97
CA LEU A 82 -6.26 26.30 13.61
C LEU A 82 -5.09 25.39 13.97
N ASN A 83 -5.25 24.67 15.09
CA ASN A 83 -4.28 23.68 15.53
C ASN A 83 -4.27 22.47 14.59
N TYR A 84 -3.08 22.05 14.19
CA TYR A 84 -2.90 20.86 13.38
C TYR A 84 -3.18 19.58 14.16
N THR A 85 -3.88 18.63 13.53
CA THR A 85 -3.98 17.23 13.96
C THR A 85 -3.68 16.32 12.76
N GLN A 86 -3.00 15.20 12.99
CA GLN A 86 -2.63 14.27 11.91
C GLN A 86 -3.84 13.59 11.25
N SER A 87 -4.88 13.31 12.03
CA SER A 87 -6.10 12.65 11.56
C SER A 87 -7.33 13.14 12.34
N ASN A 88 -8.52 12.78 11.85
CA ASN A 88 -9.80 13.14 12.45
C ASN A 88 -10.70 11.89 12.55
N ASN A 89 -11.04 11.50 13.78
CA ASN A 89 -11.82 10.29 14.04
C ASN A 89 -13.28 10.39 13.54
N GLU A 90 -13.88 11.57 13.54
CA GLU A 90 -15.26 11.76 13.06
C GLU A 90 -15.35 11.47 11.55
N VAL A 91 -14.36 11.96 10.79
CA VAL A 91 -14.25 11.66 9.35
C VAL A 91 -14.04 10.16 9.15
N TYR A 92 -13.13 9.55 9.89
CA TYR A 92 -12.89 8.10 9.82
C TYR A 92 -14.17 7.29 10.12
N PHE A 93 -14.90 7.63 11.19
CA PHE A 93 -16.14 6.94 11.54
C PHE A 93 -17.26 7.19 10.53
N ALA A 94 -17.27 8.34 9.84
CA ALA A 94 -18.23 8.58 8.76
C ALA A 94 -18.01 7.61 7.59
N PHE A 95 -16.76 7.41 7.14
CA PHE A 95 -16.43 6.42 6.10
C PHE A 95 -16.66 4.97 6.55
N GLN A 96 -16.39 4.68 7.83
CA GLN A 96 -16.68 3.35 8.38
C GLN A 96 -18.18 3.05 8.36
N GLN A 97 -19.02 4.03 8.74
CA GLN A 97 -20.48 3.88 8.81
C GLN A 97 -21.16 3.70 7.45
N THR A 98 -20.52 4.12 6.36
CA THR A 98 -21.00 3.89 5.00
C THR A 98 -20.43 2.62 4.37
N GLY A 99 -19.47 1.96 5.03
CA GLY A 99 -18.84 0.71 4.61
C GLY A 99 -17.81 0.90 3.50
N ASP A 100 -17.10 2.03 3.49
CA ASP A 100 -16.23 2.43 2.37
C ASP A 100 -14.93 1.64 2.27
N PHE A 101 -14.50 1.02 3.36
CA PHE A 101 -13.29 0.19 3.37
C PHE A 101 -13.37 -0.99 2.39
N VAL A 102 -14.56 -1.56 2.22
CA VAL A 102 -14.81 -2.71 1.33
C VAL A 102 -15.53 -2.30 0.05
N TRP A 103 -15.26 -1.08 -0.43
CA TRP A 103 -15.93 -0.54 -1.61
C TRP A 103 -15.74 -1.48 -2.82
N PRO A 104 -16.82 -1.83 -3.54
CA PRO A 104 -16.84 -3.05 -4.36
C PRO A 104 -16.14 -2.95 -5.72
N ASN A 105 -15.83 -1.74 -6.21
CA ASN A 105 -15.31 -1.49 -7.56
C ASN A 105 -13.89 -0.93 -7.62
N PHE A 106 -13.10 -0.95 -6.53
CA PHE A 106 -11.72 -0.43 -6.60
C PHE A 106 -10.84 -1.17 -7.63
N LEU A 107 -11.09 -2.46 -7.86
CA LEU A 107 -10.36 -3.22 -8.89
C LEU A 107 -10.79 -2.77 -10.29
N GLU A 108 -12.10 -2.64 -10.51
CA GLU A 108 -12.68 -2.14 -11.76
C GLU A 108 -12.24 -0.69 -12.07
N ASP A 109 -12.11 0.18 -11.07
CA ASP A 109 -11.59 1.55 -11.24
C ASP A 109 -10.12 1.54 -11.69
N LEU A 110 -9.30 0.62 -11.15
CA LEU A 110 -7.91 0.43 -11.59
C LEU A 110 -7.86 -0.07 -13.05
N GLU A 111 -8.73 -1.01 -13.42
CA GLU A 111 -8.86 -1.51 -14.80
C GLU A 111 -9.23 -0.37 -15.78
N ASP A 112 -10.16 0.51 -15.39
CA ASP A 112 -10.57 1.68 -16.16
C ASP A 112 -9.46 2.72 -16.33
N ILE A 113 -8.62 2.91 -15.31
CA ILE A 113 -7.43 3.78 -15.41
C ILE A 113 -6.43 3.17 -16.41
N LEU A 114 -6.18 1.87 -16.34
CA LEU A 114 -5.25 1.16 -17.22
C LEU A 114 -5.73 1.06 -18.68
N ALA A 115 -7.02 1.30 -18.94
CA ALA A 115 -7.54 1.45 -20.29
C ALA A 115 -7.16 2.80 -20.95
N ARG A 116 -6.66 3.77 -20.17
CA ARG A 116 -6.25 5.11 -20.62
C ARG A 116 -4.74 5.17 -20.84
N PRO A 117 -4.21 6.18 -21.56
CA PRO A 117 -2.78 6.39 -21.72
C PRO A 117 -2.13 6.96 -20.44
N VAL A 118 -2.37 6.31 -19.31
CA VAL A 118 -1.84 6.64 -17.99
C VAL A 118 -0.92 5.50 -17.55
N ARG A 119 0.15 5.85 -16.84
CA ARG A 119 1.04 4.89 -16.19
C ARG A 119 0.63 4.70 -14.75
N VAL A 120 0.57 3.45 -14.30
CA VAL A 120 0.26 3.08 -12.92
C VAL A 120 1.40 2.24 -12.36
N ALA A 121 1.97 2.70 -11.25
CA ALA A 121 3.01 1.99 -10.51
C ALA A 121 2.51 1.68 -9.11
N LEU A 122 2.38 0.39 -8.80
CA LEU A 122 2.06 -0.11 -7.47
C LEU A 122 3.38 -0.32 -6.70
N ILE A 123 3.57 0.40 -5.60
CA ILE A 123 4.83 0.42 -4.83
C ILE A 123 4.50 0.02 -3.39
N TYR A 124 5.15 -1.05 -2.91
CA TYR A 124 4.86 -1.63 -1.61
C TYR A 124 6.15 -1.94 -0.85
N GLY A 125 6.22 -1.51 0.41
CA GLY A 125 7.28 -1.92 1.32
C GLY A 125 7.11 -3.37 1.78
N ASP A 126 8.20 -4.12 1.85
CA ASP A 126 8.17 -5.54 2.20
C ASP A 126 7.94 -5.84 3.69
N ALA A 127 7.99 -4.82 4.55
CA ALA A 127 7.78 -4.92 5.99
C ALA A 127 6.46 -4.30 6.47
N ASP A 128 5.60 -3.78 5.59
CA ASP A 128 4.27 -3.28 5.97
C ASP A 128 3.30 -4.43 6.24
N TYR A 129 2.54 -4.36 7.33
CA TYR A 129 1.47 -5.32 7.62
C TYR A 129 0.12 -4.87 7.04
N ILE A 130 -0.30 -3.63 7.35
CA ILE A 130 -1.67 -3.18 7.09
C ILE A 130 -1.99 -3.09 5.60
N CYS A 131 -1.01 -2.69 4.79
CA CYS A 131 -1.10 -2.68 3.33
C CYS A 131 0.04 -3.50 2.73
N ASN A 132 0.21 -4.75 3.21
CA ASN A 132 1.31 -5.61 2.81
C ASN A 132 1.41 -5.85 1.29
N TRP A 133 2.63 -6.09 0.83
CA TRP A 133 2.95 -6.32 -0.58
C TRP A 133 2.30 -7.58 -1.17
N PHE A 134 1.97 -8.61 -0.36
CA PHE A 134 1.25 -9.80 -0.86
C PHE A 134 -0.13 -9.43 -1.38
N GLY A 135 -0.85 -8.56 -0.66
CA GLY A 135 -2.14 -8.03 -1.09
C GLY A 135 -2.01 -7.18 -2.36
N GLY A 136 -1.01 -6.31 -2.40
CA GLY A 136 -0.70 -5.49 -3.59
C GLY A 136 -0.37 -6.32 -4.83
N GLU A 137 0.44 -7.37 -4.67
CA GLU A 137 0.77 -8.31 -5.73
C GLU A 137 -0.48 -9.03 -6.22
N ALA A 138 -1.29 -9.58 -5.32
CA ALA A 138 -2.53 -10.26 -5.66
C ALA A 138 -3.48 -9.36 -6.46
N VAL A 139 -3.62 -8.08 -6.06
CA VAL A 139 -4.38 -7.08 -6.81
C VAL A 139 -3.78 -6.85 -8.21
N SER A 140 -2.45 -6.67 -8.31
CA SER A 140 -1.79 -6.46 -9.60
C SER A 140 -2.00 -7.62 -10.58
N LEU A 141 -2.00 -8.86 -10.08
CA LEU A 141 -2.19 -10.07 -10.89
C LEU A 141 -3.67 -10.30 -11.24
N ALA A 142 -4.60 -9.91 -10.37
CA ALA A 142 -6.03 -10.05 -10.58
C ALA A 142 -6.62 -8.99 -11.54
N THR A 143 -5.95 -7.84 -11.68
CA THR A 143 -6.39 -6.71 -12.52
C THR A 143 -6.56 -7.11 -13.99
N LYS A 144 -7.76 -6.92 -14.54
CA LYS A 144 -8.13 -7.27 -15.92
C LYS A 144 -8.10 -6.06 -16.84
N TYR A 145 -7.09 -5.99 -17.69
CA TYR A 145 -6.90 -4.93 -18.68
C TYR A 145 -6.29 -5.50 -19.95
N LYS A 146 -6.09 -4.65 -20.96
CA LYS A 146 -5.61 -5.05 -22.31
C LYS A 146 -4.36 -5.94 -22.28
N HIS A 147 -3.47 -5.75 -21.31
CA HIS A 147 -2.18 -6.44 -21.23
C HIS A 147 -2.03 -7.39 -20.02
N SER A 148 -3.14 -7.79 -19.35
CA SER A 148 -3.06 -8.66 -18.17
C SER A 148 -2.25 -9.93 -18.38
N LYS A 149 -2.43 -10.62 -19.52
CA LYS A 149 -1.71 -11.87 -19.80
C LYS A 149 -0.21 -11.66 -19.91
N GLN A 150 0.20 -10.52 -20.49
CA GLN A 150 1.60 -10.17 -20.65
C GLN A 150 2.23 -9.76 -19.32
N PHE A 151 1.51 -9.00 -18.50
CA PHE A 151 1.94 -8.65 -17.14
C PHE A 151 2.07 -9.87 -16.24
N GLN A 152 1.10 -10.78 -16.26
CA GLN A 152 1.16 -12.04 -15.50
C GLN A 152 2.34 -12.93 -15.94
N LYS A 153 2.77 -12.82 -17.20
CA LYS A 153 3.92 -13.55 -17.75
C LYS A 153 5.26 -12.84 -17.49
N ALA A 154 5.26 -11.53 -17.27
CA ALA A 154 6.47 -10.78 -16.95
C ALA A 154 7.08 -11.27 -15.63
N GLY A 155 8.40 -11.31 -15.57
CA GLY A 155 9.14 -11.76 -14.39
C GLY A 155 9.50 -10.62 -13.46
N TYR A 156 9.91 -10.95 -12.25
CA TYR A 156 10.49 -10.03 -11.29
C TYR A 156 11.94 -9.72 -11.64
N ALA A 157 12.19 -8.52 -12.16
CA ALA A 157 13.53 -8.00 -12.40
C ALA A 157 14.02 -7.24 -11.15
N PRO A 158 15.33 -7.30 -10.82
CA PRO A 158 15.89 -6.48 -9.75
C PRO A 158 15.62 -4.99 -9.99
N PHE A 159 15.17 -4.29 -8.95
CA PHE A 159 15.06 -2.84 -8.95
C PHE A 159 16.38 -2.24 -8.46
N LEU A 160 17.16 -1.72 -9.42
CA LEU A 160 18.49 -1.19 -9.20
C LEU A 160 18.49 0.34 -9.25
N VAL A 161 19.21 0.93 -8.30
CA VAL A 161 19.61 2.34 -8.32
C VAL A 161 21.11 2.40 -8.10
N ASP A 162 21.84 2.97 -9.06
CA ASP A 162 23.31 3.08 -9.02
C ASP A 162 24.05 1.78 -8.67
N GLY A 163 23.50 0.65 -9.15
CA GLY A 163 24.06 -0.70 -8.95
C GLY A 163 23.68 -1.36 -7.63
N VAL A 164 22.91 -0.69 -6.77
CA VAL A 164 22.37 -1.25 -5.51
C VAL A 164 20.94 -1.72 -5.75
N GLU A 165 20.64 -2.93 -5.27
CA GLU A 165 19.30 -3.52 -5.33
C GLU A 165 18.45 -3.07 -4.15
N TYR A 166 17.34 -2.40 -4.45
CA TYR A 166 16.40 -1.87 -3.48
C TYR A 166 15.07 -2.64 -3.46
N GLY A 167 14.92 -3.66 -4.30
CA GLY A 167 13.66 -4.36 -4.46
C GLY A 167 13.63 -5.17 -5.74
N GLU A 168 12.42 -5.57 -6.12
CA GLU A 168 12.14 -6.27 -7.36
C GLU A 168 10.86 -5.72 -8.00
N THR A 169 10.86 -5.67 -9.32
CA THR A 169 9.76 -5.10 -10.11
C THR A 169 9.29 -6.07 -11.17
N ARG A 170 7.97 -6.27 -11.22
CA ARG A 170 7.25 -6.81 -12.37
C ARG A 170 6.65 -5.65 -13.14
N GLU A 171 6.97 -5.51 -14.41
CA GLU A 171 6.48 -4.43 -15.26
C GLU A 171 6.10 -4.96 -16.64
N TYR A 172 4.96 -4.52 -17.15
CA TYR A 172 4.63 -4.67 -18.56
C TYR A 172 3.92 -3.42 -19.08
N GLY A 173 4.52 -2.77 -20.08
CA GLY A 173 4.05 -1.50 -20.62
C GLY A 173 3.82 -0.49 -19.50
N ASN A 174 2.60 0.05 -19.41
CA ASN A 174 2.26 1.13 -18.47
C ASN A 174 1.88 0.65 -17.05
N PHE A 175 2.00 -0.63 -16.74
CA PHE A 175 1.63 -1.16 -15.43
C PHE A 175 2.81 -1.87 -14.77
N SER A 176 3.06 -1.53 -13.51
CA SER A 176 4.12 -2.15 -12.71
C SER A 176 3.68 -2.44 -11.28
N PHE A 177 4.28 -3.47 -10.71
CA PHE A 177 4.26 -3.77 -9.28
C PHE A 177 5.71 -3.89 -8.79
N THR A 178 6.06 -3.11 -7.78
CA THR A 178 7.38 -3.07 -7.17
C THR A 178 7.27 -3.39 -5.69
N ARG A 179 7.97 -4.45 -5.26
CA ARG A 179 8.24 -4.74 -3.86
C ARG A 179 9.56 -4.06 -3.49
N VAL A 180 9.52 -3.14 -2.52
CA VAL A 180 10.69 -2.40 -2.04
C VAL A 180 11.20 -3.04 -0.76
N TYR A 181 12.49 -3.37 -0.75
CA TYR A 181 13.16 -4.05 0.34
C TYR A 181 13.43 -3.13 1.52
N GLU A 182 13.40 -3.71 2.72
CA GLU A 182 13.72 -3.04 3.98
C GLU A 182 12.83 -1.81 4.26
N ALA A 183 11.61 -1.81 3.74
CA ALA A 183 10.68 -0.68 3.83
C ALA A 183 9.34 -1.07 4.47
N GLY A 184 8.87 -0.28 5.42
CA GLY A 184 7.51 -0.35 5.95
C GLY A 184 6.50 0.44 5.09
N HIS A 185 5.40 0.87 5.72
CA HIS A 185 4.28 1.56 5.07
C HIS A 185 4.70 2.84 4.32
N GLU A 186 5.51 3.68 4.98
CA GLU A 186 6.02 4.93 4.43
C GLU A 186 7.30 4.70 3.63
N VAL A 187 7.23 4.00 2.50
CA VAL A 187 8.39 3.59 1.69
C VAL A 187 9.44 4.70 1.47
N PRO A 188 9.07 5.97 1.17
CA PRO A 188 10.05 7.06 1.00
C PRO A 188 10.85 7.41 2.26
N TYR A 189 10.34 7.11 3.45
CA TYR A 189 11.10 7.29 4.68
C TYR A 189 12.23 6.25 4.82
N TYR A 190 11.93 4.98 4.52
CA TYR A 190 12.89 3.88 4.65
C TYR A 190 13.90 3.85 3.50
N GLN A 191 13.44 4.10 2.27
CA GLN A 191 14.24 4.02 1.05
C GLN A 191 14.07 5.30 0.21
N PRO A 192 14.58 6.46 0.66
CA PRO A 192 14.33 7.75 0.01
C PRO A 192 14.91 7.84 -1.41
N GLU A 193 16.13 7.33 -1.59
CA GLU A 193 16.81 7.31 -2.90
C GLU A 193 16.06 6.44 -3.91
N ALA A 194 15.69 5.23 -3.49
CA ALA A 194 14.93 4.30 -4.30
C ALA A 194 13.54 4.87 -4.68
N SER A 195 12.86 5.47 -3.71
CA SER A 195 11.54 6.08 -3.92
C SER A 195 11.59 7.26 -4.90
N LEU A 196 12.63 8.08 -4.83
CA LEU A 196 12.84 9.16 -5.79
C LEU A 196 13.05 8.62 -7.21
N GLN A 197 13.78 7.52 -7.36
CA GLN A 197 13.95 6.88 -8.67
C GLN A 197 12.66 6.26 -9.19
N LEU A 198 11.86 5.58 -8.35
CA LEU A 198 10.54 5.09 -8.75
C LEU A 198 9.62 6.23 -9.22
N PHE A 199 9.62 7.36 -8.49
CA PHE A 199 8.87 8.55 -8.87
C PHE A 199 9.33 9.11 -10.22
N ASN A 200 10.63 9.37 -10.37
CA ASN A 200 11.21 9.93 -11.60
C ASN A 200 11.01 8.99 -12.80
N ARG A 201 11.26 7.69 -12.64
CA ARG A 201 11.13 6.70 -13.71
C ARG A 201 9.68 6.59 -14.15
N THR A 202 8.74 6.54 -13.20
CA THR A 202 7.29 6.58 -13.47
C THR A 202 6.91 7.81 -14.27
N LEU A 203 7.23 9.01 -13.76
CA LEU A 203 6.85 10.29 -14.35
C LEU A 203 7.45 10.51 -15.75
N PHE A 204 8.71 10.15 -15.94
CA PHE A 204 9.44 10.43 -17.18
C PHE A 204 9.43 9.26 -18.18
N GLY A 205 8.67 8.20 -17.93
CA GLY A 205 8.51 7.09 -18.87
C GLY A 205 9.79 6.28 -19.08
N TRP A 206 10.51 5.96 -18.01
CA TRP A 206 11.61 5.00 -18.00
C TRP A 206 11.13 3.68 -17.42
N GLU A 207 11.66 2.54 -17.89
CA GLU A 207 11.44 1.26 -17.20
C GLU A 207 11.88 1.35 -15.73
N LEU A 208 11.14 0.71 -14.84
CA LEU A 208 11.38 0.78 -13.41
C LEU A 208 12.58 -0.04 -12.93
N PRO A 209 12.91 -1.23 -13.48
CA PRO A 209 14.03 -2.05 -12.99
C PRO A 209 15.35 -1.28 -12.91
N GLU A 210 15.88 -0.75 -14.01
CA GLU A 210 17.18 -0.04 -14.01
C GLU A 210 17.08 1.44 -14.36
N GLY A 211 16.00 1.89 -14.99
CA GLY A 211 15.83 3.28 -15.40
C GLY A 211 16.71 3.70 -16.59
N GLN A 212 17.29 2.73 -17.31
CA GLN A 212 18.26 3.02 -18.39
C GLN A 212 17.60 3.16 -19.76
N LYS A 213 16.42 2.57 -19.94
CA LYS A 213 15.71 2.55 -21.23
C LYS A 213 14.38 3.28 -21.10
N LYS A 214 14.04 4.06 -22.12
CA LYS A 214 12.70 4.62 -22.25
C LYS A 214 11.70 3.47 -22.38
N LEU A 215 10.63 3.56 -21.60
CA LEU A 215 9.57 2.58 -21.56
C LEU A 215 8.89 2.52 -22.94
N LYS A 216 8.77 1.31 -23.47
CA LYS A 216 8.01 1.02 -24.69
C LYS A 216 6.71 0.31 -24.32
N ALA A 217 5.71 0.42 -25.18
CA ALA A 217 4.39 -0.18 -24.93
C ALA A 217 4.42 -1.71 -24.77
N ASP A 218 5.42 -2.37 -25.36
CA ASP A 218 5.63 -3.82 -25.36
C ASP A 218 6.77 -4.27 -24.42
N PHE A 219 7.36 -3.34 -23.65
CA PHE A 219 8.37 -3.68 -22.65
C PHE A 219 7.76 -4.61 -21.60
N GLY A 220 8.46 -5.69 -21.27
CA GLY A 220 8.15 -6.57 -20.16
C GLY A 220 9.43 -6.88 -19.39
N SER A 221 9.38 -6.84 -18.06
CA SER A 221 10.50 -7.23 -17.22
C SER A 221 10.78 -8.74 -17.32
N GLU A 222 12.06 -9.09 -17.23
CA GLU A 222 12.54 -10.47 -17.30
C GLU A 222 13.10 -10.90 -15.93
N GLY A 223 12.77 -12.11 -15.50
CA GLY A 223 13.19 -12.65 -14.20
C GLY A 223 12.32 -13.83 -13.76
N PRO A 224 12.46 -14.30 -12.51
CA PRO A 224 11.61 -15.33 -11.93
C PRO A 224 10.13 -14.94 -11.92
N SER A 225 9.23 -15.92 -11.91
CA SER A 225 7.78 -15.65 -11.82
C SER A 225 7.31 -15.20 -10.45
N GLU A 226 8.13 -15.41 -9.42
CA GLU A 226 7.80 -15.16 -8.01
C GLU A 226 8.88 -14.28 -7.36
N ALA A 227 8.45 -13.41 -6.46
CA ALA A 227 9.30 -12.55 -5.65
C ALA A 227 9.82 -13.32 -4.43
N THR A 228 11.04 -13.87 -4.49
CA THR A 228 11.54 -14.84 -3.49
C THR A 228 12.45 -14.26 -2.41
N HIS A 229 12.75 -12.96 -2.45
CA HIS A 229 13.65 -12.35 -1.47
C HIS A 229 13.10 -12.45 -0.04
N THR A 230 13.97 -12.80 0.91
CA THR A 230 13.63 -12.90 2.33
C THR A 230 14.51 -11.96 3.14
N GLN A 231 13.90 -11.29 4.12
CA GLN A 231 14.62 -10.48 5.10
C GLN A 231 14.78 -11.22 6.41
N SER A 232 15.83 -10.86 7.14
CA SER A 232 16.05 -11.42 8.48
C SER A 232 14.98 -10.90 9.44
N SER A 233 14.43 -11.81 10.26
CA SER A 233 13.49 -11.40 11.31
C SER A 233 14.25 -10.75 12.48
N VAL A 234 13.75 -9.60 12.93
CA VAL A 234 14.31 -8.89 14.09
C VAL A 234 13.54 -9.31 15.35
N PRO A 235 14.19 -9.89 16.38
CA PRO A 235 13.57 -10.15 17.67
C PRO A 235 13.15 -8.84 18.33
N LEU A 236 11.97 -8.83 18.96
CA LEU A 236 11.56 -7.68 19.77
C LEU A 236 12.51 -7.51 20.97
N PRO A 237 12.78 -6.26 21.42
CA PRO A 237 13.54 -6.02 22.64
C PRO A 237 12.94 -6.77 23.82
N THR A 238 13.78 -7.40 24.64
CA THR A 238 13.30 -8.06 25.86
C THR A 238 12.79 -6.99 26.81
N ALA A 239 11.56 -7.15 27.31
CA ALA A 239 11.02 -6.26 28.34
C ALA A 239 12.01 -6.16 29.50
N THR A 240 12.52 -4.96 29.77
CA THR A 240 13.34 -4.70 30.95
C THR A 240 12.43 -4.90 32.16
N LYS A 241 12.77 -5.88 33.02
CA LYS A 241 12.12 -6.02 34.32
C LYS A 241 12.48 -4.79 35.15
N GLY A 242 11.57 -3.82 35.21
CA GLY A 242 11.58 -2.76 36.21
C GLY A 242 11.25 -3.31 37.60
#